data_AF-A0A7S1Q1Z3-F1
#
_entry.id   AF-A0A7S1Q1Z3-F1
#
_cell.length_a   1.000
_cell.length_b   1.000
_cell.length_c   1.000
_cell.angle_alpha   90.00
_cell.angle_beta   90.00
_cell.angle_gamma   90.00
#
_symmetry.space_group_name_H-M   'P 1'
#
loop_
_entity.id
_entity.type
_entity.pdbx_description
1 polymer ?
#
loop_
_entity_poly.entity_id
_entity_poly.type
_entity_poly.pdbx_seq_one_letter_code
_entity_poly.pdbx_strand_id
1 'polypeptide(L)'
;MAAPTTAAAAAPPQVAQQQAPSQGTPATVKMMVWRCRECGNECNTMKSENRCICGHRWREHKAGGACTVGCACKRFYYMYGQGAFILRCRCKHKHVDHAPNPPYACGKCKAGACKAFDSPWVCNC
;
A
#
# COMPACT_ATOMS: atom_id res chain seq x y z
N MET A 1 -16.79 -42.12 -69.60
CA MET A 1 -17.22 -41.18 -68.54
C MET A 1 -17.16 -41.95 -67.22
N ALA A 2 -16.50 -41.60 -66.13
CA ALA A 2 -15.44 -40.65 -65.79
C ALA A 2 -14.73 -41.23 -64.54
N ALA A 3 -13.42 -41.02 -64.38
CA ALA A 3 -12.60 -41.55 -63.29
C ALA A 3 -12.90 -40.84 -61.95
N PRO A 4 -12.72 -41.51 -60.78
CA PRO A 4 -12.68 -40.81 -59.50
C PRO A 4 -11.25 -40.29 -59.24
N THR A 5 -11.07 -38.97 -59.37
CA THR A 5 -9.87 -38.25 -58.93
C THR A 5 -9.92 -38.09 -57.41
N THR A 6 -8.99 -38.69 -56.69
CA THR A 6 -8.83 -38.47 -55.25
C THR A 6 -8.01 -37.21 -55.01
N ALA A 7 -8.60 -36.22 -54.35
CA ALA A 7 -7.92 -34.98 -53.97
C ALA A 7 -6.99 -35.19 -52.77
N ALA A 8 -5.75 -34.73 -52.89
CA ALA A 8 -4.76 -34.72 -51.82
C ALA A 8 -5.12 -33.67 -50.75
N ALA A 9 -5.19 -34.08 -49.49
CA ALA A 9 -5.36 -33.18 -48.36
C ALA A 9 -4.02 -32.49 -48.03
N ALA A 10 -4.03 -31.16 -48.10
CA ALA A 10 -2.91 -30.30 -47.73
C ALA A 10 -2.68 -30.31 -46.20
N ALA A 11 -1.42 -30.40 -45.80
CA ALA A 11 -0.98 -30.31 -44.42
C ALA A 11 -1.20 -28.90 -43.83
N PRO A 12 -1.51 -28.77 -42.52
CA PRO A 12 -1.64 -27.47 -41.88
C PRO A 12 -0.27 -26.79 -41.64
N PRO A 13 -0.17 -25.46 -41.70
CA PRO A 13 1.05 -24.73 -41.40
C PRO A 13 1.36 -24.77 -39.89
N GLN A 14 2.64 -24.95 -39.57
CA GLN A 14 3.15 -25.02 -38.20
C GLN A 14 3.09 -23.63 -37.54
N VAL A 15 2.42 -23.53 -36.40
CA VAL A 15 2.38 -22.32 -35.56
C VAL A 15 3.75 -22.11 -34.91
N ALA A 16 4.36 -20.95 -35.17
CA ALA A 16 5.61 -20.52 -34.55
C ALA A 16 5.42 -20.33 -33.04
N GLN A 17 6.16 -21.11 -32.25
CA GLN A 17 6.21 -21.01 -30.79
C GLN A 17 6.91 -19.71 -30.39
N GLN A 18 6.16 -18.77 -29.81
CA GLN A 18 6.69 -17.56 -29.20
C GLN A 18 7.21 -17.90 -27.80
N GLN A 19 8.50 -17.67 -27.55
CA GLN A 19 9.14 -17.91 -26.25
C GLN A 19 8.63 -16.93 -25.20
N ALA A 20 8.30 -17.46 -24.02
CA ALA A 20 7.92 -16.68 -22.85
C ALA A 20 9.10 -15.85 -22.32
N PRO A 21 8.86 -14.64 -21.76
CA PRO A 21 9.91 -13.83 -21.16
C PRO A 21 10.49 -14.51 -19.90
N SER A 22 11.82 -14.55 -19.83
CA SER A 22 12.60 -15.12 -18.74
C SER A 22 12.23 -14.48 -17.40
N GLN A 23 11.71 -15.29 -16.47
CA GLN A 23 11.35 -14.85 -15.13
C GLN A 23 12.64 -14.60 -14.32
N GLY A 24 12.97 -13.32 -14.09
CA GLY A 24 14.01 -12.93 -13.15
C GLY A 24 13.68 -13.40 -11.73
N THR A 25 14.70 -13.83 -10.99
CA THR A 25 14.60 -14.32 -9.61
C THR A 25 13.83 -13.32 -8.73
N PRO A 26 12.79 -13.73 -7.97
CA PRO A 26 12.04 -12.81 -7.13
C PRO A 26 12.95 -12.31 -6.00
N ALA A 27 13.28 -11.03 -6.01
CA ALA A 27 13.90 -10.37 -4.88
C ALA A 27 13.02 -10.56 -3.64
N THR A 28 13.61 -10.94 -2.50
CA THR A 28 12.89 -11.10 -1.23
C THR A 28 12.32 -9.75 -0.78
N VAL A 29 11.03 -9.52 -1.06
CA VAL A 29 10.33 -8.31 -0.63
C VAL A 29 10.02 -8.42 0.86
N LYS A 30 10.72 -7.67 1.71
CA LYS A 30 10.34 -7.50 3.12
C LYS A 30 8.98 -6.78 3.17
N MET A 31 7.90 -7.53 3.34
CA MET A 31 6.58 -6.97 3.59
C MET A 31 6.48 -6.56 5.05
N MET A 32 6.29 -5.27 5.32
CA MET A 32 5.92 -4.84 6.66
C MET A 32 4.41 -4.99 6.82
N VAL A 33 3.95 -5.48 7.97
CA VAL A 33 2.54 -5.66 8.26
C VAL A 33 2.15 -4.82 9.46
N TRP A 34 1.01 -4.16 9.37
CA TRP A 34 0.40 -3.47 10.50
C TRP A 34 -0.45 -4.47 11.28
N ARG A 35 -0.17 -4.55 12.59
CA ARG A 35 -0.90 -5.39 13.53
C ARG A 35 -2.02 -4.58 14.19
N CYS A 36 -3.24 -5.08 14.12
CA CYS A 36 -4.35 -4.48 14.84
C CYS A 36 -4.21 -4.75 16.34
N ARG A 37 -4.53 -3.75 17.15
CA ARG A 37 -4.49 -3.87 18.61
C ARG A 37 -5.71 -4.59 19.18
N GLU A 38 -6.86 -4.50 18.52
CA GLU A 38 -8.11 -5.10 19.01
C GLU A 38 -8.18 -6.60 18.77
N CYS A 39 -7.86 -7.07 17.55
CA CYS A 39 -7.91 -8.50 17.22
C CYS A 39 -6.55 -9.21 17.32
N GLY A 40 -5.44 -8.47 17.49
CA GLY A 40 -4.10 -9.05 17.56
C GLY A 40 -3.56 -9.64 16.26
N ASN A 41 -4.30 -9.53 15.15
CA ASN A 41 -3.89 -10.09 13.86
C ASN A 41 -3.16 -9.06 12.99
N GLU A 42 -2.43 -9.59 12.02
CA GLU A 42 -1.72 -8.87 10.96
C GLU A 42 -2.70 -8.41 9.86
N CYS A 43 -3.54 -7.41 10.18
CA CYS A 43 -4.69 -7.02 9.34
C CYS A 43 -4.34 -6.32 8.02
N ASN A 44 -3.18 -5.64 7.93
CA ASN A 44 -2.89 -4.79 6.76
C ASN A 44 -1.43 -4.86 6.34
N THR A 45 -1.19 -5.28 5.10
CA THR A 45 0.14 -5.19 4.48
C THR A 45 0.47 -3.72 4.17
N MET A 46 1.59 -3.24 4.69
CA MET A 46 2.12 -1.94 4.33
C MET A 46 2.70 -2.01 2.93
N LYS A 47 1.98 -1.37 2.02
CA LYS A 47 2.43 -1.02 0.69
C LYS A 47 3.21 0.28 0.77
N SER A 48 4.00 0.46 -0.26
CA SER A 48 4.77 1.65 -0.54
C SER A 48 3.94 2.95 -0.60
N GLU A 49 2.64 2.83 -0.86
CA GLU A 49 1.69 3.95 -0.99
C GLU A 49 1.01 4.32 0.33
N ASN A 50 1.19 3.52 1.38
CA ASN A 50 0.66 3.84 2.70
C ASN A 50 1.27 5.14 3.21
N ARG A 51 0.43 5.93 3.86
CA ARG A 51 0.78 7.28 4.32
C ARG A 51 1.28 7.24 5.75
N CYS A 52 2.16 8.17 6.05
CA CYS A 52 2.57 8.54 7.40
C CYS A 52 1.59 9.57 7.97
N ILE A 53 1.61 9.80 9.28
CA ILE A 53 0.88 10.90 9.91
C ILE A 53 1.27 12.28 9.33
N CYS A 54 2.51 12.44 8.87
CA CYS A 54 2.94 13.67 8.21
C CYS A 54 2.36 13.86 6.80
N GLY A 55 1.67 12.85 6.24
CA GLY A 55 1.06 12.89 4.91
C GLY A 55 1.90 12.25 3.80
N HIS A 56 3.21 12.08 3.99
CA HIS A 56 4.10 11.45 3.01
C HIS A 56 3.95 9.93 2.99
N ARG A 57 4.28 9.31 1.86
CA ARG A 57 4.18 7.88 1.62
C ARG A 57 5.38 7.13 2.19
N TRP A 58 5.22 5.83 2.44
CA TRP A 58 6.31 4.97 2.88
C TRP A 58 7.53 5.00 1.93
N ARG A 59 7.33 5.14 0.61
CA ARG A 59 8.43 5.31 -0.36
C ARG A 59 9.31 6.54 -0.10
N GLU A 60 8.77 7.55 0.57
CA GLU A 60 9.46 8.81 0.90
C GLU A 60 10.12 8.74 2.29
N HIS A 61 10.24 7.53 2.85
CA HIS A 61 10.89 7.26 4.12
C HIS A 61 12.04 6.27 3.92
N LYS A 62 13.15 6.51 4.62
CA LYS A 62 14.27 5.56 4.69
C LYS A 62 13.88 4.33 5.50
N ALA A 63 14.62 3.23 5.32
CA ALA A 63 14.59 2.11 6.26
C ALA A 63 14.90 2.64 7.67
N GLY A 64 13.95 2.50 8.60
CA GLY A 64 13.98 3.15 9.92
C GLY A 64 12.86 4.19 10.13
N GLY A 65 12.19 4.62 9.06
CA GLY A 65 10.97 5.42 9.12
C GLY A 65 11.17 6.93 9.19
N ALA A 66 12.39 7.45 9.09
CA ALA A 66 12.62 8.89 8.93
C ALA A 66 12.30 9.32 7.49
N CYS A 67 11.62 10.46 7.35
CA CYS A 67 11.24 10.97 6.03
C CYS A 67 12.43 11.63 5.31
N THR A 68 12.48 11.51 3.98
CA THR A 68 13.58 12.02 3.15
C THR A 68 13.28 13.34 2.46
N VAL A 69 12.02 13.80 2.45
CA VAL A 69 11.59 15.01 1.73
C VAL A 69 11.61 16.27 2.61
N GLY A 70 12.55 16.35 3.57
CA GLY A 70 12.67 17.52 4.47
C GLY A 70 11.57 17.64 5.54
N CYS A 71 10.81 16.56 5.79
CA CYS A 71 9.80 16.54 6.84
C CYS A 71 10.41 16.30 8.23
N ALA A 72 9.86 16.94 9.26
CA ALA A 72 10.31 16.80 10.64
C ALA A 72 9.91 15.48 11.33
N CYS A 73 9.20 14.56 10.66
CA CYS A 73 8.81 13.28 11.27
C CYS A 73 10.03 12.36 11.46
N LYS A 74 10.23 11.92 12.70
CA LYS A 74 11.36 11.06 13.08
C LYS A 74 11.08 9.59 12.80
N ARG A 75 9.81 9.20 12.73
CA ARG A 75 9.38 7.81 12.51
C ARG A 75 8.13 7.76 11.65
N PHE A 76 7.98 6.68 10.89
CA PHE A 76 6.79 6.42 10.12
C PHE A 76 5.66 5.98 11.05
N TYR A 77 4.60 6.78 11.09
CA TYR A 77 3.37 6.43 11.79
C TYR A 77 2.36 5.97 10.74
N TYR A 78 2.11 4.67 10.70
CA TYR A 78 1.21 4.08 9.70
C TYR A 78 -0.19 4.69 9.79
N MET A 79 -0.63 5.30 8.69
CA MET A 79 -1.99 5.78 8.50
C MET A 79 -2.70 4.87 7.50
N TYR A 80 -3.79 4.25 7.95
CA TYR A 80 -4.66 3.53 7.04
C TYR A 80 -5.40 4.52 6.13
N GLY A 81 -5.41 4.18 4.84
CA GLY A 81 -6.16 4.87 3.81
C GLY A 81 -6.23 4.00 2.56
N GLN A 82 -7.40 3.97 1.94
CA GLN A 82 -7.66 3.21 0.71
C GLN A 82 -8.19 4.19 -0.34
N GLY A 83 -7.41 4.42 -1.39
CA GLY A 83 -7.73 5.43 -2.40
C GLY A 83 -7.87 6.84 -1.80
N ALA A 84 -9.06 7.42 -1.96
CA ALA A 84 -9.43 8.72 -1.40
C ALA A 84 -9.86 8.66 0.08
N PHE A 85 -10.17 7.47 0.61
CA PHE A 85 -10.53 7.31 2.01
C PHE A 85 -9.27 7.43 2.89
N ILE A 86 -9.38 8.25 3.94
CA ILE A 86 -8.32 8.40 4.94
C ILE A 86 -8.92 8.55 6.32
N LEU A 87 -8.32 7.87 7.29
CA LEU A 87 -8.77 7.95 8.67
C LEU A 87 -8.66 9.37 9.21
N ARG A 88 -9.66 9.70 10.04
CA ARG A 88 -9.72 10.94 10.80
C ARG A 88 -9.53 10.62 12.27
N CYS A 89 -8.99 11.57 13.00
CA CYS A 89 -8.93 11.50 14.44
C CYS A 89 -10.35 11.61 15.03
N ARG A 90 -10.57 11.19 16.27
CA ARG A 90 -11.81 11.43 17.05
C ARG A 90 -12.15 12.92 17.12
N CYS A 91 -11.15 13.80 17.04
CA CYS A 91 -11.35 15.25 16.95
C CYS A 91 -11.86 15.73 15.56
N LYS A 92 -12.17 14.80 14.65
CA LYS A 92 -12.66 15.01 13.27
C LYS A 92 -11.65 15.63 12.29
N HIS A 93 -10.44 15.98 12.74
CA HIS A 93 -9.38 16.49 11.88
C HIS A 93 -8.61 15.38 11.16
N LYS A 94 -7.91 15.76 10.09
CA LYS A 94 -7.09 14.83 9.29
C LYS A 94 -5.80 14.52 10.04
N HIS A 95 -5.17 13.40 9.72
CA HIS A 95 -3.86 13.02 10.26
C HIS A 95 -2.79 14.11 10.09
N VAL A 96 -2.74 14.79 8.94
CA VAL A 96 -1.80 15.90 8.68
C VAL A 96 -2.00 17.14 9.55
N ASP A 97 -3.16 17.27 10.21
CA ASP A 97 -3.43 18.36 11.16
C ASP A 97 -2.81 18.08 12.54
N HIS A 98 -2.11 16.96 12.69
CA HIS A 98 -1.45 16.55 13.92
C HIS A 98 0.06 16.68 13.78
N ALA A 99 0.74 16.91 14.91
CA ALA A 99 2.19 17.01 14.93
C ALA A 99 2.81 15.74 14.32
N PRO A 100 3.87 15.86 13.49
CA PRO A 100 4.52 14.72 12.84
C PRO A 100 5.29 13.82 13.83
N ASN A 101 5.46 14.27 15.07
CA ASN A 101 6.18 13.60 16.14
C ASN A 101 5.27 13.36 17.35
N PRO A 102 5.56 12.33 18.17
CA PRO A 102 4.86 12.10 19.43
C PRO A 102 4.82 13.39 20.26
N PRO A 103 3.67 13.72 20.91
CA PRO A 103 2.50 12.86 21.11
C PRO A 103 1.50 12.83 19.96
N TYR A 104 1.82 13.42 18.80
CA TYR A 104 0.90 13.55 17.66
C TYR A 104 -0.33 14.40 17.99
N ALA A 105 -0.15 15.49 18.75
CA ALA A 105 -1.24 16.37 19.14
C ALA A 105 -1.81 17.14 17.93
N CYS A 106 -3.12 17.39 17.93
CA CYS A 106 -3.77 18.15 16.86
C CYS A 106 -3.49 19.65 17.00
N GLY A 107 -3.05 20.30 15.91
CA GLY A 107 -2.82 21.75 15.86
C GLY A 107 -4.09 22.58 15.62
N LYS A 108 -5.19 21.95 15.20
CA LYS A 108 -6.48 22.63 14.94
C LYS A 108 -7.46 22.59 16.12
N CYS A 109 -7.18 21.77 17.12
CA CYS A 109 -8.00 21.71 18.32
C CYS A 109 -7.68 22.87 19.25
N LYS A 110 -8.66 23.24 20.09
CA LYS A 110 -8.39 24.08 21.27
C LYS A 110 -7.34 23.36 22.14
N ALA A 111 -6.47 24.14 22.78
CA ALA A 111 -5.34 23.63 23.55
C ALA A 111 -5.80 22.52 24.52
N GLY A 112 -5.21 21.33 24.39
CA GLY A 112 -5.48 20.18 25.24
C GLY A 112 -6.68 19.30 24.86
N ALA A 113 -7.53 19.69 23.90
CA ALA A 113 -8.71 18.90 23.53
C ALA A 113 -8.39 17.61 22.74
N CYS A 114 -7.25 17.58 22.04
CA CYS A 114 -6.74 16.38 21.36
C CYS A 114 -5.26 16.19 21.72
N LYS A 115 -4.98 15.21 22.59
CA LYS A 115 -3.63 14.93 23.11
C LYS A 115 -2.77 14.15 22.13
N ALA A 116 -3.39 13.27 21.35
CA ALA A 116 -2.75 12.42 20.36
C ALA A 116 -3.73 12.09 19.23
N PHE A 117 -3.19 11.73 18.06
CA PHE A 117 -3.99 11.17 16.98
C PHE A 117 -4.60 9.85 17.44
N ASP A 118 -5.92 9.78 17.42
CA ASP A 118 -6.67 8.59 17.82
C ASP A 118 -7.84 8.38 16.86
N SER A 119 -7.91 7.22 16.22
CA SER A 119 -8.97 6.88 15.25
C SER A 119 -9.71 5.64 15.74
N PRO A 120 -11.05 5.64 15.81
CA PRO A 120 -11.84 4.50 16.27
C PRO A 120 -11.90 3.35 15.24
N TRP A 121 -11.25 3.51 14.09
CA TRP A 121 -11.25 2.48 13.05
C TRP A 121 -10.51 1.23 13.52
N VAL A 122 -11.17 0.11 13.30
CA VAL A 122 -10.67 -1.25 13.54
C VAL A 122 -10.71 -1.99 12.22
N CYS A 123 -9.79 -2.95 12.02
CA CYS A 123 -9.85 -3.79 10.83
C CYS A 123 -11.16 -4.59 10.83
N ASN A 124 -11.75 -4.76 9.64
CA ASN A 124 -12.94 -5.58 9.42
C ASN A 124 -12.54 -7.05 9.16
N CYS A 125 -11.65 -7.57 10.00
CA CYS A 125 -11.12 -8.93 9.87
C CYS A 125 -12.14 -10.00 10.25
#